data_AF-A0ABD5ZD14-F1
#
_entry.id   AF-A0ABD5ZD14-F1
#
_cell.length_a   1.000
_cell.length_b   1.000
_cell.length_c   1.000
_cell.angle_alpha   90.00
_cell.angle_beta   90.00
_cell.angle_gamma   90.00
#
_symmetry.space_group_name_H-M   'P 1'
#
loop_
_entity.id
_entity.type
_entity.pdbx_description
1 polymer ?
#
loop_
_entity_poly.entity_id
_entity_poly.type
_entity_poly.pdbx_seq_one_letter_code
_entity_poly.pdbx_strand_id
1 'polypeptide(L)' 'MVNTSMLVDIVCSQRERIKILLALLIASALFLGLSALFVEPGDEAYPILIIDAVLVVVLFVFFSVLYWYCTKRAMDE' A
#
# COMPACT_ATOMS: atom_id res chain seq x y z
N MET A 1 16.25 -23.05 -8.48
CA MET A 1 16.06 -22.21 -7.28
C MET A 1 16.04 -20.78 -7.77
N VAL A 2 14.86 -20.13 -7.78
CA VAL A 2 14.77 -18.73 -8.18
C VAL A 2 15.42 -17.90 -7.09
N ASN A 3 16.49 -17.18 -7.45
CA ASN A 3 17.24 -16.26 -6.61
C ASN A 3 16.30 -15.23 -5.99
N THR A 4 15.87 -15.47 -4.74
CA THR A 4 15.09 -14.50 -3.96
C THR A 4 15.83 -13.16 -3.86
N SER A 5 17.17 -13.19 -3.82
CA SER A 5 18.03 -12.00 -3.95
C SER A 5 17.80 -11.22 -5.24
N MET A 6 17.74 -11.89 -6.39
CA MET A 6 17.53 -11.23 -7.69
C MET A 6 16.12 -10.63 -7.80
N LEU A 7 15.09 -11.30 -7.28
CA LEU A 7 13.73 -10.76 -7.25
C LEU A 7 13.64 -9.51 -6.36
N VAL A 8 14.27 -9.54 -5.19
CA VAL A 8 14.35 -8.40 -4.27
C VAL A 8 15.10 -7.24 -4.91
N ASP A 9 16.21 -7.49 -5.61
CA ASP A 9 16.96 -6.44 -6.31
C ASP A 9 16.14 -5.80 -7.42
N ILE A 10 15.39 -6.60 -8.20
CA ILE A 10 14.49 -6.08 -9.24
C ILE A 10 13.41 -5.20 -8.61
N VAL A 11 12.78 -5.63 -7.51
CA VAL A 11 11.74 -4.85 -6.84
C VAL A 11 12.31 -3.55 -6.25
N CYS A 12 13.49 -3.61 -5.64
CA CYS A 12 14.16 -2.43 -5.10
C CYS A 12 14.64 -1.45 -6.18
N SER A 13 14.94 -1.92 -7.39
CA SER A 13 15.19 -1.03 -8.55
C SER A 13 13.98 -0.16 -8.91
N GLN A 14 12.77 -0.61 -8.58
CA GLN A 14 11.52 0.10 -8.85
C GLN A 14 11.08 0.99 -7.69
N ARG A 15 11.96 1.31 -6.74
CA ARG A 15 11.61 2.07 -5.53
C ARG A 15 10.86 3.37 -5.82
N GLU A 16 11.27 4.14 -6.83
CA GLU A 16 10.58 5.37 -7.18
C GLU A 16 9.10 5.13 -7.55
N ARG A 17 8.79 4.02 -8.20
CA ARG A 17 7.40 3.64 -8.50
C ARG A 17 6.62 3.28 -7.24
N ILE A 18 7.27 2.64 -6.26
CA ILE A 18 6.66 2.34 -4.95
C ILE A 18 6.27 3.65 -4.25
N LYS A 19 7.07 4.71 -4.37
CA LYS A 19 6.73 6.03 -3.81
C LYS A 19 5.45 6.60 -4.43
N ILE A 20 5.27 6.46 -5.74
CA ILE A 20 4.05 6.88 -6.44
C ILE A 20 2.85 6.04 -5.98
N LEU A 21 3.01 4.72 -5.84
CA LEU A 21 1.96 3.83 -5.32
C LEU A 21 1.56 4.18 -3.89
N LEU A 22 2.51 4.54 -3.03
CA LEU A 22 2.21 5.01 -1.67
C LEU A 22 1.42 6.33 -1.69
N ALA A 23 1.79 7.27 -2.56
CA ALA A 23 1.02 8.51 -2.73
C ALA A 23 -0.41 8.24 -3.21
N LEU A 24 -0.57 7.30 -4.16
CA LEU A 24 -1.89 6.85 -4.62
C LEU A 24 -2.71 6.25 -3.48
N LEU A 25 -2.12 5.35 -2.68
CA LEU A 25 -2.79 4.73 -1.53
C LEU A 25 -3.22 5.75 -0.48
N ILE A 26 -2.41 6.79 -0.23
CA ILE A 26 -2.77 7.89 0.66
C ILE A 26 -3.98 8.66 0.12
N ALA A 27 -3.98 8.98 -1.18
CA ALA A 27 -5.12 9.66 -1.81
C ALA A 27 -6.39 8.78 -1.74
N SER A 28 -6.27 7.48 -2.03
CA SER A 28 -7.37 6.51 -1.90
C SER A 28 -7.88 6.42 -0.47
N ALA A 29 -7.00 6.35 0.53
CA ALA A 29 -7.37 6.34 1.95
C ALA A 29 -8.14 7.61 2.35
N LEU A 30 -7.74 8.77 1.82
CA LEU A 30 -8.42 10.03 2.08
C LEU A 30 -9.83 10.06 1.48
N PHE A 31 -9.98 9.62 0.22
CA PHE A 31 -11.32 9.48 -0.39
C PHE A 31 -12.21 8.50 0.37
N LEU A 32 -11.63 7.39 0.83
CA LEU A 32 -12.35 6.37 1.59
C LEU A 32 -12.78 6.91 2.97
N GLY A 33 -11.92 7.68 3.64
CA GLY A 33 -12.25 8.38 4.88
C GLY A 33 -13.36 9.40 4.70
N LEU A 34 -13.37 10.14 3.58
CA LEU A 34 -14.48 11.02 3.23
C LEU A 34 -15.77 10.23 2.98
N SER A 35 -15.69 9.10 2.26
CA SER A 35 -16.84 8.23 2.02
C SER A 35 -17.42 7.66 3.31
N ALA A 36 -16.59 7.37 4.31
CA ALA A 36 -17.04 6.85 5.59
C ALA A 36 -17.92 7.83 6.39
N LEU A 37 -17.90 9.13 6.05
CA LEU A 37 -18.79 10.13 6.66
C LEU A 37 -20.24 10.04 6.14
N PHE A 38 -20.47 9.37 5.02
CA PHE A 38 -21.78 9.32 4.34
C PHE A 38 -22.41 7.93 4.33
N VAL A 39 -21.68 6.89 4.71
CA VAL A 39 -22.15 5.49 4.67
C VAL A 39 -22.47 5.02 6.08
N GLU A 40 -23.72 4.67 6.32
CA GLU A 40 -24.18 4.22 7.64
C GLU A 40 -24.13 2.68 7.75
N PRO A 41 -23.91 2.15 8.97
CA PRO A 41 -23.99 0.72 9.21
C PRO A 41 -25.41 0.20 8.95
N GLY A 42 -25.55 -0.59 7.89
CA GLY A 42 -26.85 -1.08 7.40
C GLY A 42 -27.06 -0.79 5.91
N ASP A 43 -26.31 0.15 5.33
CA ASP A 43 -26.31 0.42 3.90
C ASP A 43 -25.68 -0.72 3.11
N GLU A 44 -26.15 -0.93 1.87
CA GLU A 44 -25.56 -1.88 0.93
C GLU A 44 -24.08 -1.57 0.63
N ALA A 45 -23.69 -0.30 0.78
CA ALA A 45 -22.32 0.17 0.58
C ALA A 45 -21.40 -0.06 1.80
N TYR A 46 -21.96 -0.31 2.99
CA TYR A 46 -21.18 -0.50 4.21
C TYR A 46 -20.16 -1.66 4.13
N PRO A 47 -20.52 -2.88 3.66
CA PRO A 47 -19.54 -3.96 3.52
C PRO A 47 -18.44 -3.64 2.49
N ILE A 48 -18.77 -2.92 1.41
CA ILE A 48 -17.80 -2.50 0.39
C ILE A 48 -16.78 -1.55 1.02
N LEU A 49 -17.24 -0.58 1.81
CA LEU A 49 -16.37 0.36 2.51
C LEU A 49 -15.39 -0.36 3.46
N ILE A 50 -15.84 -1.39 4.18
CA ILE A 50 -14.96 -2.19 5.06
C ILE A 50 -13.91 -2.93 4.24
N ILE A 51 -14.31 -3.59 3.15
CA ILE A 51 -13.38 -4.36 2.31
C ILE A 51 -12.31 -3.43 1.73
N ASP A 52 -12.72 -2.29 1.17
CA ASP A 52 -11.77 -1.32 0.61
C ASP A 52 -10.86 -0.74 1.70
N ALA A 53 -11.38 -0.47 2.90
CA ALA A 53 -10.57 0.01 4.02
C ALA A 53 -9.47 -1.01 4.39
N VAL A 54 -9.84 -2.29 4.51
CA VAL A 54 -8.88 -3.37 4.80
C VAL A 54 -7.85 -3.49 3.67
N LEU A 55 -8.28 -3.47 2.41
CA LEU A 55 -7.38 -3.53 1.26
C LEU A 55 -6.37 -2.37 1.25
N VAL A 56 -6.85 -1.14 1.43
CA VAL A 56 -5.99 0.05 1.47
C VAL A 56 -4.99 -0.03 2.62
N VAL A 57 -5.42 -0.42 3.81
CA VAL A 57 -4.55 -0.54 4.99
C VAL A 57 -3.48 -1.62 4.78
N VAL A 58 -3.87 -2.81 4.31
CA VAL A 58 -2.94 -3.93 4.08
C VAL A 58 -1.92 -3.57 3.01
N LEU A 59 -2.35 -2.99 1.88
CA LEU A 59 -1.45 -2.56 0.83
C LEU A 59 -0.52 -1.44 1.30
N PHE A 60 -1.03 -0.46 2.03
CA PHE A 60 -0.23 0.63 2.56
C PHE A 60 0.88 0.13 3.47
N VAL A 61 0.56 -0.77 4.41
CA VAL A 61 1.56 -1.39 5.29
C VAL A 61 2.58 -2.19 4.48
N PHE A 62 2.11 -3.03 3.54
CA PHE A 62 3.00 -3.84 2.71
C PHE A 62 3.99 -3.00 1.89
N PHE A 63 3.49 -2.02 1.13
CA PHE A 63 4.34 -1.15 0.32
C PHE A 63 5.25 -0.25 1.16
N SER A 64 4.80 0.18 2.33
CA SER A 64 5.64 0.97 3.25
C SER A 64 6.80 0.15 3.79
N VAL A 65 6.54 -1.10 4.22
CA VAL A 65 7.57 -2.04 4.67
C VAL A 65 8.54 -2.36 3.54
N LEU A 66 8.03 -2.62 2.34
CA LEU A 66 8.85 -2.90 1.15
C LEU A 66 9.75 -1.71 0.80
N TYR A 67 9.21 -0.49 0.79
CA TYR A 67 9.96 0.74 0.54
C TYR A 67 11.03 0.94 1.61
N TRP A 68 10.70 0.75 2.88
CA TRP A 68 11.63 0.87 3.99
C TRP A 68 12.75 -0.17 3.90
N TYR A 69 12.42 -1.43 3.62
CA TYR A 69 13.38 -2.52 3.47
C TYR A 69 14.38 -2.24 2.34
N CYS A 70 13.87 -1.86 1.16
CA CYS A 70 14.74 -1.45 0.07
C CYS A 70 15.61 -0.25 0.46
N THR A 71 15.03 0.74 1.16
CA THR A 71 15.75 1.94 1.63
C THR A 71 16.89 1.63 2.55
N LYS A 72 16.65 0.76 3.54
CA LYS A 72 17.69 0.30 4.44
C LYS A 72 18.81 -0.43 3.68
N ARG A 73 18.47 -1.34 2.78
CA ARG A 73 19.46 -2.07 1.98
C ARG A 73 20.37 -1.14 1.16
N ALA A 74 19.82 -0.12 0.53
CA ALA A 74 20.63 0.83 -0.25
C ALA A 74 21.51 1.77 0.60
N MET A 75 21.31 1.80 1.93
CA MET A 75 22.19 2.52 2.86
C MET A 75 23.26 1.61 3.47
N ASP A 76 23.01 0.30 3.49
CA ASP A 76 23.94 -0.73 3.98
C ASP A 76 24.94 -1.18 2.89
N GLU A 77 24.62 -0.96 1.61
CA GLU A 77 25.52 -1.09 0.43
C GLU A 77 26.35 0.19 0.22
#